data_AF-A0A6A4AUE2-F1
#
_entry.id   AF-A0A6A4AUE2-F1
#
_cell.length_a   1.000
_cell.length_b   1.000
_cell.length_c   1.000
_cell.angle_alpha   90.00
_cell.angle_beta   90.00
_cell.angle_gamma   90.00
#
_symmetry.space_group_name_H-M   'P 1'
#
loop_
_entity.id
_entity.type
_entity.pdbx_description
1 polymer ?
#
loop_
_entity_poly.entity_id
_entity_poly.type
_entity_poly.pdbx_seq_one_letter_code
_entity_poly.pdbx_strand_id
1 'polypeptide(L)' 'AAGASASRYLLHNPDVCFDKSKRNSSMHYQSEDGADWRARRFHFANIHRNAINQSRQFDPAFAKDENKSVAR' A
#
# COMPACT_ATOMS: atom_id res chain seq x y z
N ALA A 1 -11.22 5.25 15.20
CA ALA A 1 -11.09 5.91 13.88
C ALA A 1 -10.66 4.89 12.82
N ALA A 2 -11.61 4.15 12.24
CA ALA A 2 -11.37 3.20 11.13
C ALA A 2 -11.89 3.75 9.78
N GLY A 3 -12.94 4.60 9.83
CA GLY A 3 -13.52 5.22 8.64
C GLY A 3 -12.55 6.09 7.85
N ALA A 4 -11.72 6.90 8.51
CA ALA A 4 -10.76 7.77 7.83
C ALA A 4 -9.69 6.99 7.01
N SER A 5 -9.24 5.84 7.52
CA SER A 5 -8.28 4.98 6.84
C SER A 5 -8.92 4.22 5.67
N ALA A 6 -10.16 3.74 5.85
CA ALA A 6 -10.91 3.05 4.80
C ALA A 6 -11.30 4.00 3.64
N SER A 7 -11.70 5.24 3.94
CA SER A 7 -12.01 6.25 2.91
C SER A 7 -10.78 6.64 2.10
N ARG A 8 -9.60 6.83 2.73
CA ARG A 8 -8.35 7.06 1.99
C ARG A 8 -7.95 5.85 1.14
N TYR A 9 -8.18 4.63 1.62
CA TYR A 9 -7.92 3.42 0.85
C TYR A 9 -8.76 3.35 -0.43
N LEU A 10 -10.04 3.73 -0.37
CA LEU A 10 -10.90 3.80 -1.55
C LEU A 10 -10.52 4.93 -2.51
N LEU A 11 -10.09 6.07 -1.99
CA LEU A 11 -9.77 7.27 -2.79
C LEU A 11 -8.37 7.23 -3.41
N HIS A 12 -7.44 6.46 -2.84
CA HIS A 12 -6.08 6.27 -3.34
C HIS A 12 -5.82 4.83 -3.82
N ASN A 13 -6.87 4.07 -4.09
CA ASN A 13 -6.73 2.79 -4.74
C ASN A 13 -6.26 3.03 -6.18
N PRO A 14 -5.12 2.47 -6.62
CA PRO A 14 -4.64 2.64 -7.98
C PRO A 14 -5.60 2.08 -9.04
N ASP A 15 -6.53 1.21 -8.63
CA ASP A 15 -7.52 0.59 -9.53
C ASP A 15 -8.85 1.38 -9.61
N VAL A 16 -9.07 2.38 -8.73
CA VAL A 16 -10.33 3.13 -8.66
C VAL A 16 -10.06 4.63 -8.55
N CYS A 17 -10.40 5.38 -9.60
CA CYS A 17 -10.20 6.82 -9.65
C CYS A 17 -11.51 7.58 -9.36
N PHE A 18 -11.66 8.10 -8.14
CA PHE A 18 -12.80 8.96 -7.77
C PHE A 18 -12.57 10.45 -8.06
N ASP A 19 -11.36 10.84 -8.47
CA ASP A 19 -11.01 12.22 -8.75
C ASP A 19 -11.50 12.64 -10.14
N LYS A 20 -12.44 13.60 -10.14
CA LYS A 20 -13.01 14.17 -11.36
C LYS A 20 -11.98 14.93 -12.22
N SER A 21 -10.85 15.34 -11.65
CA SER A 21 -9.77 16.02 -12.35
C SER A 21 -8.94 15.07 -13.24
N LYS A 22 -8.85 13.79 -12.86
CA LYS A 22 -8.08 12.75 -13.58
C LYS A 22 -8.91 11.95 -14.59
N ARG A 23 -10.17 12.35 -14.84
CA ARG A 23 -11.14 11.62 -15.68
C ARG A 23 -10.70 11.42 -17.14
N ASN A 24 -9.88 12.33 -17.66
CA ASN A 24 -9.35 12.27 -19.03
C ASN A 24 -7.96 11.59 -19.10
N SER A 25 -7.40 11.15 -17.97
CA SER A 25 -6.11 10.44 -17.95
C SER A 25 -6.34 8.98 -18.32
N SER A 26 -5.81 8.53 -19.47
CA SER A 26 -5.86 7.12 -19.88
C SER A 26 -4.97 6.22 -19.01
N MET A 27 -3.95 6.80 -18.38
CA MET A 27 -3.14 6.14 -17.36
C MET A 27 -3.59 6.60 -15.97
N HIS A 28 -4.24 5.68 -15.25
CA HIS A 28 -4.62 5.89 -13.84
C HIS A 28 -3.46 5.62 -12.87
N TYR A 29 -2.39 4.95 -13.34
CA TYR A 29 -1.24 4.55 -12.54
C TYR A 29 -0.08 5.52 -12.73
N GLN A 30 0.17 6.36 -11.73
CA GLN A 30 1.50 6.94 -11.55
C GLN A 30 2.34 5.98 -10.72
N SER A 31 3.63 5.82 -11.07
CA SER A 31 4.52 4.86 -10.39
C SER A 31 4.62 5.11 -8.88
N GLU A 32 4.52 6.37 -8.48
CA GLU A 32 4.54 6.84 -7.09
C GLU A 32 3.29 6.37 -6.33
N ASP A 33 2.10 6.55 -6.90
CA ASP A 33 0.82 6.13 -6.31
C ASP A 33 0.80 4.61 -6.07
N GLY A 34 1.35 3.83 -7.01
CA GLY A 34 1.45 2.38 -6.89
C GLY A 34 2.46 1.89 -5.84
N ALA A 35 3.57 2.62 -5.66
CA ALA A 35 4.55 2.32 -4.63
C ALA A 35 3.97 2.59 -3.23
N ASP A 36 3.40 3.76 -3.04
CA ASP A 36 2.77 4.18 -1.80
C ASP A 36 1.59 3.26 -1.40
N TRP A 37 0.78 2.83 -2.39
CA TRP A 37 -0.25 1.80 -2.17
C TRP A 37 0.31 0.47 -1.67
N ARG A 38 1.42 0.01 -2.27
CA ARG A 38 2.05 -1.26 -1.91
C ARG A 38 2.66 -1.20 -0.51
N ALA A 39 3.37 -0.12 -0.19
CA ALA A 39 3.96 0.10 1.12
C ALA A 39 2.90 0.11 2.23
N ARG A 40 1.77 0.78 2.00
CA ARG A 40 0.62 0.75 2.93
C ARG A 40 0.10 -0.67 3.18
N ARG A 41 -0.16 -1.45 2.13
CA ARG A 41 -0.66 -2.83 2.30
C ARG A 41 0.35 -3.70 3.03
N PHE A 42 1.65 -3.49 2.77
CA PHE A 42 2.71 -4.18 3.50
C PHE A 42 2.70 -3.83 4.98
N HIS A 43 2.55 -2.55 5.33
CA HIS A 43 2.41 -2.12 6.72
C HIS A 43 1.21 -2.80 7.41
N PHE A 44 0.02 -2.78 6.78
CA PHE A 44 -1.17 -3.43 7.32
C PHE A 44 -0.99 -4.94 7.54
N ALA A 45 -0.37 -5.64 6.58
CA ALA A 45 -0.10 -7.08 6.68
C ALA A 45 0.89 -7.44 7.82
N ASN A 46 1.63 -6.45 8.32
CA ASN A 46 2.64 -6.60 9.37
C ASN A 46 2.25 -5.91 10.70
N ILE A 47 1.01 -5.43 10.85
CA ILE A 47 0.54 -4.85 12.12
C ILE A 47 0.69 -5.87 13.27
N HIS A 48 0.43 -7.15 12.97
CA HIS A 48 0.56 -8.22 13.93
C HIS A 48 1.53 -9.28 13.43
N ARG A 49 2.34 -9.82 14.35
CA ARG A 49 3.29 -10.88 14.07
C ARG A 49 2.56 -12.18 13.73
N ASN A 50 2.93 -12.83 12.63
CA ASN A 50 2.35 -14.11 12.22
C ASN A 50 3.41 -15.01 11.56
N ALA A 51 3.15 -16.32 11.48
CA ALA A 51 4.14 -17.26 10.94
C ALA A 51 4.53 -16.97 9.47
N ILE A 52 3.66 -16.29 8.73
CA ILE A 52 3.85 -15.97 7.31
C ILE A 52 4.79 -14.76 7.15
N ASN A 53 4.59 -13.69 7.91
CA ASN A 53 5.41 -12.47 7.86
C ASN A 53 6.78 -12.64 8.52
N GLN A 54 6.90 -13.59 9.44
CA GLN A 54 8.19 -14.01 10.00
C GLN A 54 8.94 -15.02 9.12
N SER A 55 8.30 -15.57 8.09
CA SER A 55 8.97 -16.52 7.21
C SER A 55 10.06 -15.86 6.37
N ARG A 56 11.11 -16.62 6.04
CA ARG A 56 12.20 -16.16 5.17
C ARG A 56 11.74 -15.82 3.74
N GLN A 57 10.57 -16.31 3.33
CA GLN A 57 9.99 -16.01 2.03
C GLN A 57 9.69 -14.52 1.85
N PHE A 58 9.46 -13.80 2.96
CA PHE A 58 9.16 -12.38 2.95
C PHE A 58 10.39 -11.47 3.17
N ASP A 59 11.58 -12.03 3.40
CA ASP A 59 12.82 -11.24 3.59
C ASP A 59 13.08 -10.24 2.43
N PRO A 60 12.87 -10.58 1.15
CA PRO A 60 13.03 -9.63 0.05
C PRO A 60 12.04 -8.46 0.09
N ALA A 61 10.87 -8.64 0.71
CA ALA A 61 9.88 -7.58 0.84
C ALA A 61 10.28 -6.53 1.89
N PHE A 62 10.94 -6.95 2.97
CA PHE A 62 11.49 -6.04 3.99
C PHE A 62 12.76 -5.30 3.52
N ALA A 63 13.49 -5.85 2.54
CA ALA A 63 14.70 -5.23 2.00
C ALA A 63 14.43 -3.94 1.20
N LYS A 64 13.19 -3.72 0.76
CA LYS A 64 12.79 -2.53 0.00
C LYS A 64 12.85 -1.28 0.89
N ASP A 65 13.36 -0.18 0.35
CA ASP A 65 13.47 1.10 1.07
C ASP A 65 12.13 1.58 1.64
N GLU A 66 11.04 1.37 0.88
CA GLU A 66 9.66 1.72 1.24
C GLU A 66 9.18 1.05 2.56
N ASN A 67 9.76 -0.10 2.92
CA ASN A 67 9.27 -1.00 3.96
C ASN A 67 10.15 -1.03 5.21
N LYS A 68 11.27 -0.30 5.23
CA LYS A 68 12.23 -0.29 6.35
C LYS A 68 11.65 0.23 7.66
N SER A 69 10.54 0.96 7.61
CA SER A 69 9.83 1.46 8.80
C SER A 69 8.98 0.40 9.51
N VAL A 70 8.76 -0.77 8.89
CA VAL A 70 7.92 -1.84 9.44
C VAL A 70 8.74 -2.76 10.34
N ALA A 71 8.39 -2.79 11.63
CA ALA A 71 9.02 -3.67 12.61
C ALA A 71 8.62 -5.13 12.39
N ARG A 72 9.55 -6.05 12.69
CA ARG A 72 9.39 -7.50 12.51
C ARG A 72 9.11 -8.21 13.84
#